data_AF-A0A125W1R0-F1
#
_entry.id   AF-A0A125W1R0-F1
#
_cell.length_a   1.000
_cell.length_b   1.000
_cell.length_c   1.000
_cell.angle_alpha   90.00
_cell.angle_beta   90.00
_cell.angle_gamma   90.00
#
_symmetry.space_group_name_H-M   'P 1'
#
loop_
_entity.id
_entity.type
_entity.pdbx_description
1 polymer ?
#
loop_
_entity_poly.entity_id
_entity_poly.type
_entity_poly.pdbx_seq_one_letter_code
_entity_poly.pdbx_strand_id
1 'polypeptide(L)'
;MSDEAIKAQKRALAAGKRAEASHLSSQVNTAQANKNQIDQKIRELEKAIRELSREILSIHQLKSTVSSQLKSISGSNFKGTRRNKYNEKVRKVDSDLSKYATKNQENLQTFQRKLSNLQEEAQREAMTISSLNSQISALLSIAMSLDS
;
A
#
# COMPACT_ATOMS: atom_id res chain seq x y z
N MET A 1 -34.22 -4.78 -50.10
CA MET A 1 -33.31 -3.69 -49.64
C MET A 1 -32.19 -3.57 -50.66
N SER A 2 -31.70 -2.35 -50.96
CA SER A 2 -30.55 -2.18 -51.86
C SER A 2 -29.24 -2.52 -51.12
N ASP A 3 -28.23 -2.95 -51.87
CA ASP A 3 -26.89 -3.25 -51.33
C ASP A 3 -26.27 -2.04 -50.60
N GLU A 4 -26.62 -0.84 -51.03
CA GLU A 4 -26.20 0.42 -50.42
C GLU A 4 -26.82 0.63 -49.02
N ALA A 5 -28.08 0.23 -48.83
CA ALA A 5 -28.73 0.28 -47.52
C ALA A 5 -28.10 -0.71 -46.53
N ILE A 6 -27.73 -1.91 -47.00
CA ILE A 6 -27.04 -2.93 -46.19
C ILE A 6 -25.64 -2.41 -45.80
N LYS A 7 -24.92 -1.80 -46.73
CA LYS A 7 -23.59 -1.21 -46.47
C LYS A 7 -23.66 -0.04 -45.49
N ALA A 8 -24.66 0.83 -45.62
CA ALA A 8 -24.89 1.93 -44.69
C ALA A 8 -25.22 1.42 -43.28
N GLN A 9 -26.05 0.37 -43.17
CA GLN A 9 -26.39 -0.24 -41.90
C GLN A 9 -25.17 -0.87 -41.21
N LYS A 10 -24.33 -1.61 -41.95
CA LYS A 10 -23.08 -2.18 -41.41
C LYS A 10 -22.13 -1.12 -40.86
N ARG A 11 -21.95 -0.02 -41.60
CA ARG A 11 -21.12 1.12 -41.16
C ARG A 11 -21.66 1.78 -39.90
N ALA A 12 -22.98 1.95 -39.80
CA ALA A 12 -23.61 2.51 -38.60
C ALA A 12 -23.37 1.61 -37.37
N LEU A 13 -23.49 0.28 -37.54
CA LEU A 13 -23.19 -0.69 -36.48
C LEU A 13 -21.71 -0.67 -36.08
N ALA A 14 -20.79 -0.63 -37.05
CA ALA A 14 -19.35 -0.53 -36.78
C ALA A 14 -18.99 0.77 -36.04
N ALA A 15 -19.59 1.90 -36.42
CA ALA A 15 -19.43 3.17 -35.72
C ALA A 15 -19.93 3.10 -34.26
N GLY A 16 -21.08 2.46 -34.02
CA GLY A 16 -21.59 2.21 -32.67
C GLY A 16 -20.62 1.40 -31.81
N LYS A 17 -20.02 0.33 -32.37
CA LYS A 17 -19.03 -0.49 -31.66
C LYS A 17 -17.75 0.27 -31.33
N ARG A 18 -17.29 1.15 -32.22
CA ARG A 18 -16.16 2.05 -31.94
C ARG A 18 -16.47 3.07 -30.84
N ALA A 19 -17.68 3.63 -30.84
CA ALA A 19 -18.10 4.56 -29.79
C ALA A 19 -18.14 3.86 -28.42
N GLU A 20 -18.65 2.64 -28.35
CA GLU A 20 -18.66 1.80 -27.15
C GLU A 20 -17.23 1.51 -26.67
N ALA A 21 -16.33 1.13 -27.58
CA ALA A 21 -14.91 0.91 -27.26
C ALA A 21 -14.21 2.19 -26.74
N SER A 22 -14.54 3.35 -27.32
CA SER A 22 -14.02 4.64 -26.86
C SER A 22 -14.50 4.97 -25.45
N HIS A 23 -15.75 4.65 -25.12
CA HIS A 23 -16.29 4.83 -23.77
C HIS A 23 -15.56 3.92 -22.76
N LEU A 24 -15.37 2.64 -23.07
CA LEU A 24 -14.58 1.74 -22.21
C LEU A 24 -13.13 2.19 -22.06
N SER A 25 -12.52 2.77 -23.11
CA SER A 25 -11.16 3.32 -23.05
C SER A 25 -11.06 4.47 -22.03
N SER A 26 -12.10 5.29 -21.89
CA SER A 26 -12.13 6.32 -20.85
C SER A 26 -12.17 5.72 -19.44
N GLN A 27 -12.84 4.59 -19.26
CA GLN A 27 -12.88 3.87 -17.98
C GLN A 27 -11.52 3.24 -17.65
N VAL A 28 -10.81 2.70 -18.65
CA VAL A 28 -9.43 2.22 -18.49
C VAL A 28 -8.52 3.34 -17.98
N ASN A 29 -8.63 4.54 -18.54
CA ASN A 29 -7.84 5.69 -18.09
C ASN A 29 -8.11 6.05 -16.63
N THR A 30 -9.38 6.04 -16.21
CA THR A 30 -9.77 6.28 -14.81
C THR A 30 -9.22 5.19 -13.88
N ALA A 31 -9.39 3.91 -14.22
CA ALA A 31 -8.87 2.79 -13.43
C ALA A 31 -7.33 2.85 -13.33
N GLN A 32 -6.65 3.21 -14.42
CA GLN A 32 -5.19 3.38 -14.43
C GLN A 32 -4.74 4.54 -13.54
N ALA A 33 -5.47 5.66 -13.53
CA ALA A 33 -5.18 6.79 -12.64
C ALA A 33 -5.34 6.39 -11.16
N ASN A 34 -6.42 5.68 -10.83
CA ASN A 34 -6.64 5.14 -9.49
C ASN A 34 -5.51 4.18 -9.08
N LYS A 35 -5.16 3.23 -9.94
CA LYS A 35 -4.06 2.30 -9.71
C LYS A 35 -2.74 3.03 -9.43
N ASN A 36 -2.43 4.07 -10.21
CA ASN A 36 -1.20 4.85 -10.02
C ASN A 36 -1.17 5.55 -8.65
N GLN A 37 -2.31 6.05 -8.17
CA GLN A 37 -2.43 6.64 -6.83
C GLN A 37 -2.26 5.58 -5.72
N ILE A 38 -2.84 4.40 -5.90
CA ILE A 38 -2.67 3.27 -4.97
C ILE A 38 -1.20 2.84 -4.93
N ASP A 39 -0.55 2.68 -6.08
CA ASP A 39 0.87 2.32 -6.18
C ASP A 39 1.77 3.35 -5.50
N GLN A 40 1.42 4.64 -5.54
CA GLN A 40 2.14 5.66 -4.78
C GLN A 40 1.97 5.48 -3.27
N LYS A 41 0.74 5.28 -2.78
CA LYS A 41 0.47 5.02 -1.36
C LYS A 41 1.19 3.78 -0.86
N ILE A 42 1.26 2.72 -1.67
CA ILE A 42 2.04 1.51 -1.39
C ILE A 42 3.51 1.86 -1.14
N ARG A 43 4.16 2.60 -2.06
CA ARG A 43 5.58 2.99 -1.91
C ARG A 43 5.85 3.81 -0.65
N GLU A 44 4.98 4.77 -0.35
CA GLU A 44 5.09 5.60 0.85
C GLU A 44 4.93 4.76 2.13
N LEU A 45 3.99 3.81 2.14
CA LEU A 45 3.75 2.94 3.27
C LEU A 45 4.87 1.91 3.48
N GLU A 46 5.45 1.36 2.40
CA GLU A 46 6.64 0.51 2.46
C GLU A 46 7.86 1.24 3.01
N LYS A 47 8.00 2.54 2.69
CA LYS A 47 9.05 3.38 3.27
C LYS A 47 8.80 3.57 4.78
N ALA A 48 7.59 3.92 5.19
CA ALA A 48 7.23 4.10 6.60
C ALA A 48 7.43 2.80 7.42
N ILE A 49 7.06 1.64 6.86
CA ILE A 49 7.28 0.32 7.48
C ILE A 49 8.77 0.06 7.71
N ARG A 50 9.63 0.36 6.73
CA ARG A 50 11.08 0.20 6.85
C ARG A 50 11.67 1.12 7.92
N GLU A 51 11.25 2.38 7.95
CA GLU A 51 11.69 3.36 8.95
C GLU A 51 11.27 2.93 10.36
N LEU A 52 10.00 2.57 10.56
CA LEU A 52 9.47 2.12 11.84
C LEU A 52 10.16 0.83 12.33
N SER A 53 10.48 -0.09 11.41
CA SER A 53 11.23 -1.31 11.75
C SER A 53 12.64 -0.98 12.27
N ARG A 54 13.31 0.02 11.68
CA ARG A 54 14.64 0.48 12.16
C ARG A 54 14.54 1.15 13.52
N GLU A 55 13.49 1.93 13.77
CA GLU A 55 13.25 2.55 15.07
C GLU A 55 13.04 1.49 16.16
N ILE A 56 12.24 0.45 15.90
CA ILE A 56 12.02 -0.67 16.83
C ILE A 56 13.35 -1.34 17.20
N LEU A 57 14.20 -1.62 16.22
CA LEU A 57 15.54 -2.18 16.46
C LEU A 57 16.41 -1.26 17.33
N SER A 58 16.38 0.05 17.06
CA SER A 58 17.12 1.05 17.82
C SER A 58 16.63 1.12 19.28
N ILE A 59 15.33 1.02 19.52
CA ILE A 59 14.74 0.96 20.87
C ILE A 59 15.19 -0.29 21.60
N HIS A 60 15.23 -1.45 20.93
CA HIS A 60 15.70 -2.70 21.53
C HIS A 60 17.18 -2.61 21.94
N GLN A 61 18.02 -2.01 21.10
CA GLN A 61 19.44 -1.75 21.41
C GLN A 61 19.59 -0.81 22.61
N LEU A 62 18.81 0.28 22.64
CA LEU A 62 18.81 1.22 23.75
C LEU A 62 18.37 0.55 25.06
N LYS A 63 17.33 -0.30 25.02
CA LYS A 63 16.86 -1.07 26.17
C LYS A 63 17.93 -2.03 26.70
N SER A 64 18.65 -2.71 25.81
CA SER A 64 19.80 -3.55 26.17
C SER A 64 20.90 -2.74 26.87
N THR A 65 21.19 -1.54 26.36
CA THR A 65 22.17 -0.61 26.94
C THR A 65 21.75 -0.15 28.34
N VAL A 66 20.48 0.26 28.51
CA VAL A 66 19.91 0.63 29.82
C VAL A 66 20.02 -0.53 30.81
N SER A 67 19.70 -1.75 30.38
CA SER A 67 19.73 -2.92 31.25
C SER A 67 21.14 -3.40 31.60
N SER A 68 22.13 -3.24 30.73
CA SER A 68 23.50 -3.71 30.97
C SER A 68 24.39 -2.65 31.63
N GLN A 69 24.38 -1.42 31.13
CA GLN A 69 25.27 -0.36 31.57
C GLN A 69 24.69 0.41 32.75
N LEU A 70 23.44 0.85 32.67
CA LEU A 70 22.88 1.68 33.74
C LEU A 70 22.61 0.87 35.00
N LYS A 71 22.14 -0.37 34.90
CA LYS A 71 21.93 -1.23 36.08
C LYS A 71 23.25 -1.60 36.77
N SER A 72 24.34 -1.79 36.04
CA SER A 72 25.64 -2.14 36.64
C SER A 72 26.25 -0.98 37.44
N ILE A 73 26.13 0.27 36.96
CA ILE A 73 26.58 1.49 37.69
C ILE A 73 25.93 1.60 39.07
N SER A 74 24.66 1.20 39.21
CA SER A 74 23.96 1.21 40.49
C SER A 74 24.61 0.30 41.54
N GLY A 75 25.11 -0.85 41.11
CA GLY A 75 25.69 -1.87 41.99
C GLY A 75 27.02 -1.43 42.60
N SER A 76 27.79 -0.63 41.87
CA SER A 76 29.15 -0.25 42.25
C SER A 76 29.27 1.14 42.90
N ASN A 77 28.44 2.12 42.52
CA ASN A 77 28.76 3.53 42.77
C ASN A 77 27.80 4.26 43.73
N PHE A 78 26.63 3.69 44.04
CA PHE A 78 25.63 4.35 44.88
C PHE A 78 25.21 3.49 46.07
N LYS A 79 24.92 4.13 47.21
CA LYS A 79 24.44 3.46 48.44
C LYS A 79 23.14 4.09 48.95
N GLY A 80 22.40 3.32 49.76
CA GLY A 80 21.17 3.75 50.43
C GLY A 80 20.14 4.41 49.50
N THR A 81 19.56 5.52 49.95
CA THR A 81 18.49 6.25 49.24
C THR A 81 18.91 6.73 47.85
N ARG A 82 20.19 7.07 47.64
CA ARG A 82 20.70 7.50 46.34
C ARG A 82 20.68 6.35 45.32
N ARG A 83 21.04 5.13 45.75
CA ARG A 83 20.93 3.92 44.94
C ARG A 83 19.48 3.63 44.57
N ASN A 84 18.57 3.75 45.53
CA ASN A 84 17.14 3.51 45.32
C ASN A 84 16.54 4.46 44.28
N LYS A 85 16.78 5.78 44.41
CA LYS A 85 16.32 6.79 43.44
C LYS A 85 16.90 6.56 42.04
N TYR A 86 18.18 6.18 41.97
CA TYR A 86 18.82 5.85 40.69
C TYR A 86 18.14 4.63 40.03
N ASN A 87 17.96 3.54 40.78
CA ASN A 87 17.29 2.33 40.29
C ASN A 87 15.87 2.59 39.82
N GLU A 88 15.13 3.43 40.55
CA GLU A 88 13.77 3.82 40.18
C GLU A 88 13.75 4.56 38.83
N LYS A 89 14.66 5.51 38.61
CA LYS A 89 14.80 6.19 37.32
C LYS A 89 15.15 5.22 36.19
N VAL A 90 16.10 4.30 36.42
CA VAL A 90 16.47 3.28 35.43
C VAL A 90 15.28 2.38 35.07
N ARG A 91 14.51 1.92 36.07
CA ARG A 91 13.28 1.14 35.85
C ARG A 91 12.22 1.93 35.08
N LYS A 92 12.07 3.22 35.37
CA LYS A 92 11.14 4.10 34.65
C LYS A 92 11.52 4.20 33.16
N VAL A 93 12.80 4.45 32.86
CA VAL A 93 13.30 4.47 31.47
C VAL A 93 13.07 3.13 30.77
N ASP A 94 13.37 2.01 31.42
CA ASP A 94 13.14 0.66 30.88
C ASP A 94 11.64 0.40 30.59
N SER A 95 10.75 0.86 31.47
CA SER A 95 9.30 0.78 31.30
C SER A 95 8.82 1.66 30.14
N ASP A 96 9.28 2.90 30.05
CA ASP A 96 8.89 3.84 29.01
C ASP A 96 9.37 3.37 27.63
N LEU A 97 10.60 2.85 27.53
CA LEU A 97 11.12 2.22 26.30
C LEU A 97 10.31 0.99 25.91
N SER A 98 9.88 0.17 26.87
CA SER A 98 9.05 -1.00 26.59
C SER A 98 7.67 -0.62 26.04
N LYS A 99 7.02 0.40 26.63
CA LYS A 99 5.75 0.92 26.11
C LYS A 99 5.91 1.48 24.70
N TYR A 100 6.99 2.20 24.45
CA TYR A 100 7.29 2.78 23.14
C TYR A 100 7.54 1.68 22.08
N ALA A 101 8.30 0.64 22.42
CA ALA A 101 8.52 -0.52 21.56
C ALA A 101 7.19 -1.24 21.22
N THR A 102 6.35 -1.53 22.23
CA THR A 102 5.05 -2.16 22.01
C THR A 102 4.16 -1.35 21.09
N LYS A 103 4.03 -0.03 21.33
CA LYS A 103 3.22 0.85 20.48
C LYS A 103 3.72 0.89 19.04
N ASN A 104 5.04 0.93 18.83
CA ASN A 104 5.61 0.90 17.49
C ASN A 104 5.41 -0.46 16.81
N GLN A 105 5.46 -1.57 17.55
CA GLN A 105 5.14 -2.90 17.01
C GLN A 105 3.66 -3.00 16.56
N GLU A 106 2.73 -2.45 17.35
CA GLU A 106 1.30 -2.38 16.99
C GLU A 106 1.06 -1.51 15.75
N ASN A 107 1.74 -0.36 15.66
CA ASN A 107 1.70 0.51 14.49
C ASN A 107 2.24 -0.20 13.25
N LEU A 108 3.35 -0.94 13.39
CA LEU A 108 3.94 -1.73 12.31
C LEU A 108 2.94 -2.76 11.76
N GLN A 109 2.28 -3.50 12.65
CA GLN A 109 1.24 -4.46 12.25
C GLN A 109 0.05 -3.78 11.57
N THR A 110 -0.33 -2.58 12.03
CA THR A 110 -1.38 -1.78 11.40
C THR A 110 -0.98 -1.35 9.99
N PHE A 111 0.26 -0.89 9.81
CA PHE A 111 0.77 -0.48 8.50
C PHE A 111 0.90 -1.66 7.55
N GLN A 112 1.37 -2.82 8.02
CA GLN A 112 1.43 -4.05 7.22
C GLN A 112 0.03 -4.50 6.75
N ARG A 113 -0.98 -4.41 7.61
CA ARG A 113 -2.38 -4.69 7.21
C ARG A 113 -2.89 -3.72 6.15
N LYS A 114 -2.64 -2.41 6.33
CA LYS A 114 -2.98 -1.39 5.32
C LYS A 114 -2.27 -1.64 3.99
N LEU A 115 -1.00 -2.05 4.03
CA LEU A 115 -0.21 -2.38 2.85
C LEU A 115 -0.84 -3.56 2.09
N SER A 116 -1.19 -4.63 2.79
CA SER A 116 -1.89 -5.79 2.20
C SER A 116 -3.19 -5.38 1.51
N ASN A 117 -4.02 -4.59 2.18
CA ASN A 117 -5.29 -4.13 1.62
C ASN A 117 -5.09 -3.29 0.35
N LEU A 118 -4.10 -2.40 0.32
CA LEU A 118 -3.78 -1.59 -0.85
C LEU A 118 -3.22 -2.45 -2.00
N GLN A 119 -2.43 -3.48 -1.70
CA GLN A 119 -1.93 -4.41 -2.71
C GLN A 119 -3.08 -5.20 -3.36
N GLU A 120 -4.05 -5.65 -2.57
CA GLU A 120 -5.26 -6.27 -3.09
C GLU A 120 -6.10 -5.31 -3.95
N GLU A 121 -6.23 -4.05 -3.52
CA GLU A 121 -6.94 -3.02 -4.28
C GLU A 121 -6.25 -2.73 -5.62
N ALA A 122 -4.93 -2.58 -5.63
CA ALA A 122 -4.14 -2.44 -6.85
C ALA A 122 -4.31 -3.63 -7.81
N GLN A 123 -4.38 -4.85 -7.26
CA GLN A 123 -4.63 -6.06 -8.05
C GLN A 123 -6.04 -6.07 -8.64
N ARG A 124 -7.06 -5.65 -7.88
CA ARG A 124 -8.44 -5.52 -8.37
C ARG A 124 -8.54 -4.50 -9.52
N GLU A 125 -7.87 -3.36 -9.40
CA GLU A 125 -7.80 -2.36 -10.47
C GLU A 125 -7.09 -2.93 -11.71
N ALA A 126 -5.99 -3.66 -11.55
CA ALA A 126 -5.29 -4.31 -12.66
C ALA A 126 -6.18 -5.34 -13.40
N MET A 127 -6.97 -6.13 -12.67
CA MET A 127 -7.94 -7.06 -13.26
C MET A 127 -9.05 -6.31 -14.01
N THR A 128 -9.53 -5.19 -13.47
CA THR A 128 -10.54 -4.34 -14.11
C THR A 128 -10.02 -3.78 -15.43
N ILE A 129 -8.81 -3.22 -15.44
CA ILE A 129 -8.13 -2.72 -16.64
C ILE A 129 -8.00 -3.84 -17.68
N SER A 130 -7.56 -5.03 -17.27
CA SER A 130 -7.43 -6.18 -18.19
C SER A 130 -8.77 -6.58 -18.81
N SER A 131 -9.84 -6.63 -18.01
CA SER A 131 -11.19 -6.97 -18.48
C SER A 131 -11.71 -5.94 -19.49
N LEU A 132 -11.57 -4.65 -19.18
CA LEU A 132 -11.97 -3.56 -20.07
C LEU A 132 -11.19 -3.59 -21.39
N ASN A 133 -9.87 -3.83 -21.35
CA ASN A 133 -9.05 -3.95 -22.56
C ASN A 133 -9.45 -5.13 -23.45
N SER A 134 -9.82 -6.26 -22.85
CA SER A 134 -10.37 -7.41 -23.58
C SER A 134 -11.70 -7.07 -24.26
N GLN A 135 -12.60 -6.36 -23.57
CA GLN A 135 -13.87 -5.91 -24.14
C GLN A 135 -13.67 -4.91 -25.29
N ILE A 136 -12.77 -3.94 -25.12
CA ILE A 136 -12.38 -3.00 -26.17
C ILE A 136 -11.89 -3.75 -27.41
N SER A 137 -10.98 -4.72 -27.22
CA SER A 137 -10.43 -5.51 -28.32
C SER A 137 -11.51 -6.28 -29.06
N ALA A 138 -12.47 -6.89 -28.35
CA ALA A 138 -13.60 -7.59 -28.95
C ALA A 138 -14.51 -6.64 -29.75
N LEU A 139 -14.85 -5.47 -29.21
CA LEU A 139 -15.68 -4.46 -29.89
C LEU A 139 -15.01 -3.95 -31.17
N LEU A 140 -13.70 -3.70 -31.13
CA LEU A 140 -12.93 -3.28 -32.30
C LEU A 140 -12.85 -4.38 -33.36
N SER A 141 -12.66 -5.64 -32.95
CA SER A 141 -12.68 -6.78 -33.87
C SER A 141 -14.03 -6.93 -34.56
N ILE A 142 -15.14 -6.77 -33.83
CA ILE A 142 -16.50 -6.78 -34.41
C ILE A 142 -16.65 -5.63 -35.41
N ALA A 143 -16.25 -4.41 -35.04
CA ALA A 143 -16.32 -3.25 -35.93
C ALA A 143 -15.55 -3.47 -37.23
N MET A 144 -14.34 -4.04 -37.15
CA MET A 144 -13.54 -4.37 -38.33
C MET A 144 -14.23 -5.40 -39.24
N SER A 145 -14.83 -6.44 -38.67
CA SER A 145 -15.56 -7.46 -39.43
C SER A 145 -16.84 -6.93 -40.11
N LEU A 146 -17.42 -5.85 -39.58
CA LEU A 146 -18.59 -5.19 -40.16
C LEU A 146 -18.21 -4.27 -41.32
N ASP A 147 -16.98 -3.75 -41.34
CA ASP A 147 -16.48 -2.88 -42.41
C ASP A 147 -15.90 -3.66 -43.61
N SER A 148 -15.55 -4.93 -43.42
CA SER A 148 -15.20 -5.88 -44.49
C SER A 148 -16.43 -6.38 -45.26
#